data_AF-A0A2A5B2N2-F1
#
_entry.id   AF-A0A2A5B2N2-F1
#
_cell.length_a   1.000
_cell.length_b   1.000
_cell.length_c   1.000
_cell.angle_alpha   90.00
_cell.angle_beta   90.00
_cell.angle_gamma   90.00
#
_symmetry.space_group_name_H-M   'P 1'
#
loop_
_entity.id
_entity.type
_entity.pdbx_description
1 polymer ?
#
loop_
_entity_poly.entity_id
_entity_poly.type
_entity_poly.pdbx_seq_one_letter_code
_entity_poly.pdbx_strand_id
1 'polypeptide(L)'
;MNKFLSIISKPIVVTLLVITADQWLKIWVKTNMYLSQEFPVIGNWFYIHFTENKGMAFGMEFGGDWGKLALSLFRIVAVCGIGYYLFKVLPKDAHKGLKISVALIFAGAIGNILDSAFYGIVFNESFNQIAMFLPKEGGYASFLHGWVVDMFWFPLLEGNFPNWLPFWGGEHFLFFRPVFNIADASISTGIGLVFTFNKRFFQKKEKEE
;
A
#
# COMPACT_ATOMS: atom_id res chain seq x y z
N MET A 1 -24.13 18.43 -7.52
CA MET A 1 -23.29 17.85 -6.45
C MET A 1 -23.62 16.36 -6.17
N ASN A 2 -24.88 15.99 -5.94
CA ASN A 2 -25.25 14.61 -5.53
C ASN A 2 -24.97 13.51 -6.58
N LYS A 3 -25.11 13.80 -7.88
CA LYS A 3 -24.85 12.83 -8.95
C LYS A 3 -23.35 12.49 -9.08
N PHE A 4 -22.49 13.49 -8.91
CA PHE A 4 -21.03 13.34 -8.95
C PHE A 4 -20.52 12.49 -7.78
N LEU A 5 -20.94 12.81 -6.55
CA LEU A 5 -20.63 12.01 -5.36
C LEU A 5 -21.13 10.56 -5.48
N SER A 6 -22.30 10.36 -6.11
CA SER A 6 -22.83 9.01 -6.36
C SER A 6 -21.99 8.20 -7.35
N ILE A 7 -21.33 8.83 -8.33
CA ILE A 7 -20.47 8.14 -9.29
C ILE A 7 -19.14 7.77 -8.63
N ILE A 8 -18.53 8.72 -7.90
CA ILE A 8 -17.25 8.50 -7.21
C ILE A 8 -17.37 7.46 -6.10
N SER A 9 -18.54 7.34 -5.46
CA SER A 9 -18.79 6.32 -4.43
C SER A 9 -18.93 4.88 -4.97
N LYS A 10 -18.85 4.65 -6.28
CA LYS A 10 -18.94 3.30 -6.86
C LYS A 10 -17.62 2.55 -6.61
N PRO A 11 -17.67 1.29 -6.12
CA PRO A 11 -16.46 0.50 -5.84
C PRO A 11 -15.45 0.44 -6.97
N ILE A 12 -15.93 0.27 -8.22
CA ILE A 12 -15.07 0.21 -9.41
C ILE A 12 -14.33 1.54 -9.63
N VAL A 13 -15.02 2.67 -9.44
CA VAL A 13 -14.42 4.01 -9.61
C VAL A 13 -13.37 4.26 -8.53
N VAL A 14 -13.69 3.95 -7.26
CA VAL A 14 -12.72 4.01 -6.16
C VAL A 14 -11.49 3.15 -6.47
N THR A 15 -11.72 1.92 -6.95
CA THR A 15 -10.66 0.97 -7.28
C THR A 15 -9.73 1.51 -8.36
N LEU A 16 -10.30 2.00 -9.47
CA LEU A 16 -9.53 2.55 -10.59
C LEU A 16 -8.74 3.79 -10.17
N LEU A 17 -9.35 4.69 -9.40
CA LEU A 17 -8.69 5.92 -8.95
C LEU A 17 -7.48 5.61 -8.04
N VAL A 18 -7.65 4.72 -7.07
CA VAL A 18 -6.58 4.34 -6.14
C VAL A 18 -5.44 3.65 -6.89
N ILE A 19 -5.75 2.66 -7.74
CA ILE A 19 -4.71 1.95 -8.52
C ILE A 19 -3.97 2.94 -9.44
N THR A 20 -4.69 3.84 -10.11
CA THR A 20 -4.06 4.81 -11.02
C THR A 20 -3.14 5.75 -10.25
N ALA A 21 -3.59 6.29 -9.12
CA ALA A 21 -2.78 7.19 -8.29
C ALA A 21 -1.54 6.48 -7.71
N ASP A 22 -1.72 5.24 -7.21
CA ASP A 22 -0.64 4.41 -6.69
C ASP A 22 0.43 4.13 -7.74
N GLN A 23 0.03 3.56 -8.88
CA GLN A 23 0.96 3.18 -9.93
C GLN A 23 1.64 4.40 -10.57
N TRP A 24 0.90 5.50 -10.75
CA TRP A 24 1.49 6.74 -11.27
C TRP A 24 2.59 7.26 -10.34
N LEU A 25 2.33 7.35 -9.04
CA LEU A 25 3.30 7.87 -8.08
C LEU A 25 4.51 6.93 -7.94
N LYS A 26 4.28 5.61 -7.89
CA LYS A 26 5.37 4.62 -7.82
C LYS A 26 6.29 4.67 -9.03
N ILE A 27 5.72 4.72 -10.24
CA ILE A 27 6.50 4.86 -11.48
C ILE A 27 7.28 6.17 -11.46
N TRP A 28 6.65 7.28 -11.05
CA TRP A 28 7.32 8.57 -10.96
C TRP A 28 8.51 8.52 -9.99
N VAL A 29 8.32 8.02 -8.77
CA VAL A 29 9.40 7.87 -7.77
C VAL A 29 10.53 7.02 -8.34
N LYS A 30 10.22 5.84 -8.87
CA LYS A 30 11.21 4.88 -9.38
C LYS A 30 12.03 5.41 -10.57
N THR A 31 11.43 6.28 -11.39
CA THR A 31 12.06 6.84 -12.61
C THR A 31 12.65 8.23 -12.43
N ASN A 32 12.55 8.83 -11.25
CA ASN A 32 13.08 10.19 -10.98
C ASN A 32 13.94 10.27 -9.71
N MET A 33 14.02 9.21 -8.90
CA MET A 33 14.74 9.22 -7.64
C MET A 33 15.78 8.10 -7.57
N TYR A 34 16.90 8.37 -6.91
CA TYR A 34 17.82 7.34 -6.44
C TYR A 34 17.25 6.63 -5.22
N LEU A 35 17.56 5.35 -5.05
CA LEU A 35 17.18 4.62 -3.84
C LEU A 35 17.69 5.37 -2.59
N SER A 36 16.84 5.46 -1.56
CA SER A 36 17.06 6.23 -0.32
C SER A 36 17.14 7.76 -0.49
N GLN A 37 16.92 8.29 -1.70
CA GLN A 37 16.73 9.73 -1.87
C GLN A 37 15.42 10.16 -1.21
N GLU A 38 15.44 11.33 -0.58
CA GLU A 38 14.26 11.93 0.02
C GLU A 38 14.15 13.43 -0.24
N PHE A 39 12.92 13.94 -0.22
CA PHE A 39 12.66 15.38 -0.21
C PHE A 39 11.44 15.71 0.65
N PRO A 40 11.45 16.87 1.35
CA PRO A 40 10.32 17.29 2.16
C PRO A 40 9.14 17.72 1.30
N VAL A 41 7.93 17.34 1.70
CA VAL A 41 6.68 17.75 1.06
C VAL A 41 5.98 18.82 1.90
N ILE A 42 5.85 18.58 3.20
CA ILE A 42 5.20 19.51 4.14
C ILE A 42 6.03 19.61 5.42
N GLY A 43 6.67 20.76 5.60
CA GLY A 43 7.54 21.02 6.75
C GLY A 43 8.57 19.91 6.95
N ASN A 44 8.88 19.61 8.20
CA ASN A 44 9.87 18.60 8.58
C ASN A 44 9.23 17.28 9.07
N TRP A 45 7.96 17.02 8.73
CA TRP A 45 7.22 15.86 9.25
C TRP A 45 6.63 14.96 8.16
N PHE A 46 6.64 15.39 6.89
CA PHE A 46 6.21 14.57 5.76
C PHE A 46 7.20 14.68 4.60
N TYR A 47 7.74 13.53 4.20
CA TYR A 47 8.72 13.37 3.14
C TYR A 47 8.24 12.34 2.10
N ILE A 48 8.67 12.54 0.85
CA ILE A 48 8.80 11.44 -0.10
C ILE A 48 10.20 10.87 0.09
N HIS A 49 10.31 9.62 0.54
CA HIS A 49 11.55 8.87 0.74
C HIS A 49 11.50 7.58 -0.08
N PHE A 50 12.31 7.47 -1.13
CA PHE A 50 12.24 6.30 -2.01
C PHE A 50 12.88 5.07 -1.35
N THR A 51 12.08 4.03 -1.11
CA THR A 51 12.56 2.70 -0.75
C THR A 51 11.84 1.61 -1.53
N GLU A 52 12.47 0.44 -1.62
CA GLU A 52 11.90 -0.74 -2.27
C GLU A 52 11.81 -1.88 -1.27
N ASN A 53 10.58 -2.36 -1.04
CA ASN A 53 10.29 -3.41 -0.11
C ASN A 53 10.17 -4.74 -0.84
N LYS A 54 11.13 -5.62 -0.61
CA LYS A 54 11.08 -6.97 -1.18
C LYS A 54 9.95 -7.82 -0.61
N GLY A 55 9.31 -7.42 0.48
CA GLY A 55 8.28 -8.18 1.20
C GLY A 55 8.77 -8.78 2.52
N MET A 56 9.88 -8.26 3.07
CA MET A 56 10.42 -8.63 4.37
C MET A 56 9.84 -7.74 5.48
N ALA A 57 9.38 -8.34 6.56
CA ALA A 57 9.15 -7.62 7.82
C ALA A 57 10.46 -7.65 8.65
N PHE A 58 10.85 -6.50 9.22
CA PHE A 58 11.99 -6.40 10.16
C PHE A 58 13.36 -6.86 9.63
N GLY A 59 13.61 -6.74 8.31
CA GLY A 59 14.92 -7.04 7.72
C GLY A 59 15.28 -8.53 7.63
N MET A 60 14.36 -9.44 7.97
CA MET A 60 14.57 -10.89 7.81
C MET A 60 14.06 -11.35 6.43
N GLU A 61 14.97 -11.79 5.56
CA GLU A 61 14.62 -12.49 4.31
C GLU A 61 13.98 -13.85 4.67
N PHE A 62 12.66 -13.90 4.72
CA PHE A 62 11.94 -15.16 4.88
C PHE A 62 12.10 -15.97 3.59
N GLY A 63 13.02 -16.93 3.56
CA GLY A 63 13.14 -17.93 2.49
C GLY A 63 13.55 -17.42 1.10
N GLY A 64 14.18 -16.24 0.99
CA GLY A 64 14.66 -15.69 -0.28
C GLY A 64 13.57 -15.59 -1.36
N ASP A 65 13.90 -15.96 -2.59
CA ASP A 65 12.97 -15.95 -3.73
C ASP A 65 11.71 -16.80 -3.49
N TRP A 66 11.84 -17.95 -2.82
CA TRP A 66 10.72 -18.82 -2.52
C TRP A 66 9.72 -18.16 -1.57
N GLY A 67 10.20 -17.47 -0.53
CA GLY A 67 9.30 -16.78 0.38
C GLY A 67 8.68 -15.54 -0.24
N LYS A 68 9.42 -14.84 -1.11
CA LYS A 68 8.84 -13.77 -1.94
C LYS A 68 7.70 -14.30 -2.81
N LEU A 69 7.92 -15.38 -3.55
CA LEU A 69 6.90 -15.99 -4.38
C LEU A 69 5.68 -16.43 -3.55
N ALA A 70 5.90 -17.07 -2.40
CA ALA A 70 4.82 -17.48 -1.50
C ALA A 70 3.99 -16.28 -1.02
N LEU A 71 4.64 -15.17 -0.66
CA LEU A 71 3.96 -13.94 -0.25
C LEU A 71 3.14 -13.33 -1.39
N SER A 72 3.70 -13.28 -2.61
CA SER A 72 3.02 -12.81 -3.81
C SER A 72 1.78 -13.67 -4.13
N LEU A 73 1.91 -14.99 -4.07
CA LEU A 73 0.80 -15.93 -4.29
C LEU A 73 -0.28 -15.79 -3.21
N PHE A 74 0.10 -15.67 -1.95
CA PHE A 74 -0.84 -15.43 -0.85
C PHE A 74 -1.63 -14.13 -1.08
N ARG A 75 -0.97 -13.04 -1.47
CA ARG A 75 -1.63 -11.77 -1.81
C ARG A 75 -2.63 -11.96 -2.95
N ILE A 76 -2.29 -12.72 -3.99
CA ILE A 76 -3.19 -13.02 -5.11
C ILE A 76 -4.43 -13.79 -4.63
N VAL A 77 -4.26 -14.81 -3.79
CA VAL A 77 -5.39 -15.55 -3.23
C VAL A 77 -6.27 -14.63 -2.38
N ALA A 78 -5.67 -13.81 -1.52
CA ALA A 78 -6.39 -12.86 -0.67
C ALA A 78 -7.17 -11.83 -1.51
N VAL A 79 -6.56 -11.24 -2.55
CA VAL A 79 -7.23 -10.25 -3.40
C VAL A 79 -8.38 -10.86 -4.20
N CYS A 80 -8.24 -12.11 -4.66
CA CYS A 80 -9.33 -12.85 -5.29
C CYS A 80 -10.50 -13.04 -4.33
N GLY A 81 -10.23 -13.40 -3.06
CA GLY A 81 -11.24 -13.51 -2.02
C GLY A 81 -11.94 -12.17 -1.72
N ILE A 82 -11.17 -11.09 -1.60
CA ILE A 82 -11.71 -9.73 -1.38
C ILE A 82 -12.56 -9.28 -2.57
N GLY A 83 -12.10 -9.53 -3.80
CA GLY A 83 -12.83 -9.21 -5.02
C GLY A 83 -14.13 -10.01 -5.15
N TYR A 84 -14.08 -11.32 -4.87
CA TYR A 84 -15.27 -12.16 -4.81
C TYR A 84 -16.27 -11.63 -3.79
N TYR A 85 -15.80 -11.28 -2.59
CA TYR A 85 -16.66 -10.68 -1.57
C TYR A 85 -17.29 -9.37 -2.06
N LEU A 86 -16.49 -8.43 -2.58
CA LEU A 86 -16.94 -7.11 -3.03
C LEU A 86 -17.97 -7.17 -4.16
N PHE A 87 -17.76 -8.03 -5.16
CA PHE A 87 -18.55 -8.03 -6.38
C PHE A 87 -19.65 -9.09 -6.44
N LYS A 88 -19.57 -10.16 -5.63
CA LYS A 88 -20.52 -11.28 -5.66
C LYS A 88 -21.28 -11.47 -4.35
N VAL A 89 -20.61 -11.35 -3.21
CA VAL A 89 -21.22 -11.67 -1.91
C VAL A 89 -21.86 -10.43 -1.28
N LEU A 90 -21.22 -9.27 -1.39
CA LEU A 90 -21.65 -8.06 -0.70
C LEU A 90 -23.01 -7.58 -1.25
N PRO A 91 -24.03 -7.42 -0.39
CA PRO A 91 -25.37 -7.07 -0.85
C PRO A 91 -25.42 -5.77 -1.66
N LYS A 92 -26.27 -5.74 -2.69
CA LYS A 92 -26.44 -4.56 -3.56
C LYS A 92 -26.98 -3.34 -2.81
N ASP A 93 -27.66 -3.54 -1.70
CA ASP A 93 -28.19 -2.52 -0.80
C ASP A 93 -27.30 -2.27 0.44
N ALA A 94 -26.16 -2.97 0.55
CA ALA A 94 -25.20 -2.76 1.63
C ALA A 94 -24.75 -1.30 1.71
N HIS A 95 -24.43 -0.88 2.94
CA HIS A 95 -24.05 0.50 3.25
C HIS A 95 -22.93 0.99 2.32
N LYS A 96 -23.08 2.19 1.74
CA LYS A 96 -22.12 2.74 0.77
C LYS A 96 -20.71 2.83 1.35
N GLY A 97 -20.60 3.21 2.63
CA GLY A 97 -19.32 3.24 3.34
C GLY A 97 -18.61 1.88 3.36
N LEU A 98 -19.33 0.79 3.65
CA LEU A 98 -18.76 -0.56 3.63
C LEU A 98 -18.23 -0.93 2.24
N LYS A 99 -18.99 -0.62 1.19
CA LYS A 99 -18.57 -0.85 -0.20
C LYS A 99 -17.31 -0.08 -0.56
N ILE A 100 -17.21 1.18 -0.14
CA ILE A 100 -16.02 2.01 -0.35
C ILE A 100 -14.83 1.43 0.42
N SER A 101 -15.02 1.07 1.69
CA SER A 101 -13.96 0.50 2.52
C SER A 101 -13.39 -0.79 1.93
N VAL A 102 -14.24 -1.72 1.50
CA VAL A 102 -13.81 -2.96 0.84
C VAL A 102 -13.15 -2.66 -0.52
N ALA A 103 -13.64 -1.67 -1.27
CA ALA A 103 -13.01 -1.24 -2.52
C ALA A 103 -11.61 -0.66 -2.30
N LEU A 104 -11.37 0.11 -1.23
CA LEU A 104 -10.05 0.63 -0.87
C LEU A 104 -9.07 -0.52 -0.56
N ILE A 105 -9.50 -1.51 0.23
CA ILE A 105 -8.70 -2.71 0.54
C ILE A 105 -8.37 -3.48 -0.73
N PHE A 106 -9.38 -3.70 -1.58
CA PHE A 106 -9.21 -4.40 -2.85
C PHE A 106 -8.23 -3.67 -3.79
N ALA A 107 -8.38 -2.35 -3.92
CA ALA A 107 -7.54 -1.53 -4.78
C ALA A 107 -6.08 -1.51 -4.32
N GLY A 108 -5.85 -1.31 -3.02
CA GLY A 108 -4.49 -1.34 -2.48
C GLY A 108 -3.84 -2.72 -2.59
N ALA A 109 -4.60 -3.79 -2.37
CA ALA A 109 -4.10 -5.15 -2.58
C ALA A 109 -3.69 -5.37 -4.05
N ILE A 110 -4.48 -4.90 -5.02
CA ILE A 110 -4.11 -4.97 -6.44
C ILE A 110 -2.85 -4.13 -6.71
N GLY A 111 -2.77 -2.89 -6.22
CA GLY A 111 -1.62 -2.02 -6.44
C GLY A 111 -0.29 -2.69 -6.07
N ASN A 112 -0.19 -3.25 -4.86
CA ASN A 112 1.02 -3.95 -4.42
C ASN A 112 1.28 -5.28 -5.16
N ILE A 113 0.24 -5.93 -5.68
CA ILE A 113 0.38 -7.11 -6.54
C ILE A 113 0.95 -6.71 -7.91
N LEU A 114 0.56 -5.57 -8.48
CA LEU A 114 1.10 -5.10 -9.76
C LEU A 114 2.61 -4.89 -9.68
N ASP A 115 3.09 -4.26 -8.60
CA ASP A 115 4.53 -4.11 -8.36
C ASP A 115 5.21 -5.48 -8.29
N SER A 116 4.69 -6.36 -7.43
CA SER A 116 5.28 -7.69 -7.22
C SER A 116 5.29 -8.52 -8.50
N ALA A 117 4.22 -8.43 -9.29
CA ALA A 117 4.06 -9.17 -10.53
C ALA A 117 4.95 -8.64 -11.66
N PHE A 118 5.05 -7.32 -11.83
CA PHE A 118 5.57 -6.74 -13.07
C PHE A 118 6.80 -5.85 -12.89
N TYR A 119 7.03 -5.21 -11.74
CA TYR A 119 8.12 -4.23 -11.65
C TYR A 119 9.50 -4.86 -11.83
N GLY A 120 9.65 -6.11 -11.37
CA GLY A 120 10.82 -6.93 -11.65
C GLY A 120 11.09 -7.09 -13.14
N ILE A 121 10.04 -7.21 -13.96
CA ILE A 121 10.16 -7.45 -15.41
C ILE A 121 10.39 -6.15 -16.17
N VAL A 122 9.70 -5.07 -15.78
CA VAL A 122 9.62 -3.85 -16.58
C VAL A 122 10.63 -2.77 -16.20
N PHE A 123 11.32 -2.91 -15.08
CA PHE A 123 12.36 -1.98 -14.65
C PHE A 123 13.68 -2.70 -14.39
N ASN A 124 14.80 -2.00 -14.54
CA ASN A 124 16.08 -2.43 -13.95
C ASN A 124 16.16 -2.07 -12.46
N GLU A 125 17.26 -2.46 -11.81
CA GLU A 125 17.53 -2.16 -10.41
C GLU A 125 17.68 -0.65 -10.17
N SER A 126 17.24 -0.19 -9.00
CA SER A 126 17.37 1.22 -8.56
C SER A 126 18.66 1.49 -7.77
N PHE A 127 19.57 0.50 -7.66
CA PHE A 127 20.79 0.62 -6.87
C PHE A 127 21.84 1.46 -7.59
N ASN A 128 22.30 2.56 -6.97
CA ASN A 128 23.24 3.52 -7.53
C ASN A 128 22.84 4.10 -8.91
N GLN A 129 21.58 4.00 -9.29
CA GLN A 129 21.06 4.53 -10.55
C GLN A 129 19.57 4.82 -10.45
N ILE A 130 19.08 5.71 -11.31
CA ILE A 130 17.64 5.89 -11.51
C ILE A 130 17.14 4.74 -12.39
N ALA A 131 16.02 4.13 -12.02
CA ALA A 131 15.51 2.99 -12.77
C ALA A 131 14.97 3.42 -14.14
N MET A 132 15.29 2.64 -15.15
CA MET A 132 14.84 2.75 -16.53
C MET A 132 13.64 1.83 -16.76
N PHE A 133 12.62 2.35 -17.42
CA PHE A 133 11.49 1.55 -17.89
C PHE A 133 11.85 0.82 -19.19
N LEU A 134 11.59 -0.48 -19.24
CA LEU A 134 11.90 -1.40 -20.34
C LEU A 134 13.37 -1.31 -20.80
N PRO A 135 14.33 -1.59 -19.90
CA PRO A 135 15.75 -1.63 -20.25
C PRO A 135 16.01 -2.73 -21.30
N LYS A 136 17.00 -2.50 -22.18
CA LYS A 136 17.37 -3.45 -23.25
C LYS A 136 17.84 -4.81 -22.72
N GLU A 137 18.40 -4.84 -21.52
CA GLU A 137 18.95 -6.03 -20.87
C GLU A 137 17.87 -6.86 -20.15
N GLY A 138 16.62 -6.36 -20.11
CA GLY A 138 15.54 -6.95 -19.32
C GLY A 138 15.48 -6.39 -17.90
N GLY A 139 14.37 -6.67 -17.21
CA GLY A 139 14.19 -6.19 -15.84
C GLY A 139 15.00 -6.96 -14.80
N TYR A 140 15.05 -6.43 -13.57
CA TYR A 140 15.85 -6.98 -12.48
C TYR A 140 15.36 -8.30 -11.87
N ALA A 141 14.12 -8.71 -12.14
CA ALA A 141 13.55 -9.93 -11.59
C ALA A 141 12.46 -10.53 -12.48
N SER A 142 12.11 -11.79 -12.20
CA SER A 142 11.04 -12.49 -12.91
C SER A 142 9.64 -12.11 -12.39
N PHE A 143 8.61 -12.64 -13.04
CA PHE A 143 7.21 -12.48 -12.62
C PHE A 143 7.01 -12.86 -11.14
N LEU A 144 6.27 -12.05 -10.39
CA LEU A 144 5.99 -12.18 -8.95
C LEU A 144 7.18 -11.92 -7.99
N HIS A 145 8.35 -11.57 -8.53
CA HIS A 145 9.56 -11.27 -7.74
C HIS A 145 9.89 -9.77 -7.67
N GLY A 146 9.03 -8.91 -8.22
CA GLY A 146 9.15 -7.45 -8.13
C GLY A 146 9.08 -6.96 -6.67
N TRP A 147 9.73 -5.84 -6.42
CA TRP A 147 9.73 -5.17 -5.12
C TRP A 147 8.64 -4.10 -5.11
N VAL A 148 8.02 -3.91 -3.95
CA VAL A 148 6.99 -2.90 -3.76
C VAL A 148 7.67 -1.55 -3.57
N VAL A 149 7.25 -0.54 -4.31
CA VAL A 149 7.82 0.81 -4.18
C VAL A 149 7.10 1.55 -3.06
N ASP A 150 7.84 1.98 -2.05
CA ASP A 150 7.33 2.73 -0.90
C ASP A 150 7.93 4.13 -0.90
N MET A 151 7.14 5.13 -0.48
CA MET A 151 7.56 6.52 -0.59
C MET A 151 7.12 7.46 0.53
N PHE A 152 6.01 7.19 1.20
CA PHE A 152 5.52 8.09 2.24
C PHE A 152 6.21 7.82 3.56
N TRP A 153 6.95 8.82 4.04
CA TRP A 153 7.67 8.77 5.30
C TRP A 153 7.30 9.94 6.19
N PHE A 154 6.97 9.62 7.46
CA PHE A 154 6.52 10.59 8.46
C PHE A 154 7.35 10.44 9.74
N PRO A 155 8.52 11.11 9.84
CA PRO A 155 9.33 11.13 11.05
C PRO A 155 8.67 12.03 12.11
N LEU A 156 7.59 11.55 12.74
CA LEU A 156 6.74 12.37 13.61
C LEU A 156 7.41 12.74 14.94
N LEU A 157 8.15 11.80 15.54
CA LEU A 157 8.91 12.04 16.77
C LEU A 157 10.26 11.34 16.66
N GLU A 158 11.33 12.12 16.78
CA GLU A 158 12.69 11.64 16.82
C GLU A 158 13.35 12.16 18.10
N GLY A 159 14.12 11.30 18.78
CA GLY A 159 14.85 11.70 19.97
C GLY A 159 15.60 10.55 20.59
N ASN A 160 16.13 10.77 21.79
CA ASN A 160 16.75 9.72 22.58
C ASN A 160 15.86 9.36 23.76
N PHE A 161 15.80 8.08 24.10
CA PHE A 161 15.13 7.64 25.30
C PHE A 161 15.80 8.25 26.54
N PRO A 162 15.03 8.68 27.57
CA PRO A 162 15.60 9.20 28.79
C PRO A 162 16.59 8.23 29.45
N ASN A 163 17.73 8.74 29.94
CA ASN A 163 18.80 7.93 30.55
C ASN A 163 18.37 7.08 31.76
N TRP A 164 17.21 7.38 32.37
CA TRP A 164 16.67 6.61 33.49
C TRP A 164 15.98 5.31 33.08
N LEU A 165 15.73 5.08 31.78
CA LEU A 165 15.15 3.82 31.29
C LEU A 165 16.18 2.68 31.43
N PRO A 166 15.82 1.56 32.10
CA PRO A 166 16.78 0.51 32.44
C PRO A 166 17.32 -0.26 31.23
N PHE A 167 16.56 -0.33 30.13
CA PHE A 167 16.93 -1.12 28.94
C PHE A 167 17.23 -0.28 27.69
N TRP A 168 16.61 0.89 27.56
CA TRP A 168 16.72 1.74 26.37
C TRP A 168 17.32 3.11 26.65
N GLY A 169 17.79 3.37 27.88
CA GLY A 169 18.29 4.69 28.27
C GLY A 169 19.38 5.20 27.34
N GLY A 170 19.18 6.37 26.75
CA GLY A 170 20.11 6.99 25.80
C GLY A 170 20.05 6.45 24.37
N GLU A 171 19.27 5.40 24.07
CA GLU A 171 19.12 4.91 22.70
C GLU A 171 18.30 5.87 21.83
N HIS A 172 18.72 6.02 20.58
CA HIS A 172 17.98 6.80 19.58
C HIS A 172 16.68 6.08 19.19
N PHE A 173 15.58 6.82 19.24
CA PHE A 173 14.28 6.35 18.80
C PHE A 173 13.74 7.27 17.71
N LEU A 174 13.13 6.63 16.72
CA LEU A 174 12.31 7.26 15.71
C LEU A 174 10.92 6.60 15.80
N PHE A 175 9.94 7.37 16.24
CA PHE A 175 8.54 6.96 16.27
C PHE A 175 8.01 6.93 14.84
N PHE A 176 7.39 5.81 14.46
CA PHE A 176 6.82 5.58 13.14
C PHE A 176 7.87 5.53 12.00
N ARG A 177 8.74 4.52 12.09
CA ARG A 177 9.73 4.17 11.06
C ARG A 177 9.19 3.69 9.71
N PRO A 178 8.00 3.04 9.60
CA PRO A 178 7.57 2.48 8.33
C PRO A 178 7.45 3.53 7.23
N VAL A 179 8.02 3.21 6.07
CA VAL A 179 7.73 3.88 4.80
C VAL A 179 6.68 3.04 4.09
N PHE A 180 5.68 3.67 3.49
CA PHE A 180 4.56 2.98 2.85
C PHE A 180 4.10 3.73 1.60
N ASN A 181 3.14 3.16 0.87
CA ASN A 181 2.62 3.77 -0.35
C ASN A 181 1.10 4.03 -0.30
N ILE A 182 0.55 4.53 -1.42
CA ILE A 182 -0.89 4.80 -1.55
C ILE A 182 -1.70 3.51 -1.37
N ALA A 183 -1.21 2.38 -1.86
CA ALA A 183 -1.85 1.08 -1.71
C ALA A 183 -2.00 0.68 -0.23
N ASP A 184 -0.93 0.78 0.56
CA ASP A 184 -0.93 0.47 1.99
C ASP A 184 -1.81 1.42 2.80
N ALA A 185 -1.76 2.72 2.47
CA ALA A 185 -2.64 3.72 3.05
C ALA A 185 -4.12 3.41 2.76
N SER A 186 -4.43 2.94 1.55
CA SER A 186 -5.78 2.54 1.15
C SER A 186 -6.26 1.30 1.89
N ILE A 187 -5.42 0.27 2.02
CA ILE A 187 -5.72 -0.93 2.82
C ILE A 187 -6.00 -0.53 4.27
N SER A 188 -5.08 0.22 4.89
CA SER A 188 -5.18 0.63 6.29
C SER A 188 -6.42 1.49 6.55
N THR A 189 -6.73 2.42 5.65
CA THR A 189 -7.93 3.27 5.73
C THR A 189 -9.19 2.44 5.58
N GLY A 190 -9.25 1.54 4.59
CA GLY A 190 -10.40 0.67 4.38
C GLY A 190 -10.69 -0.21 5.60
N ILE A 191 -9.65 -0.85 6.16
CA ILE A 191 -9.76 -1.64 7.38
C ILE A 191 -10.23 -0.78 8.56
N GLY A 192 -9.59 0.37 8.78
CA GLY A 192 -9.93 1.29 9.86
C GLY A 192 -11.38 1.78 9.79
N LEU A 193 -11.89 2.06 8.59
CA LEU A 193 -13.29 2.44 8.37
C LEU A 193 -14.25 1.30 8.71
N VAL A 194 -13.96 0.05 8.32
CA VAL A 194 -14.80 -1.11 8.67
C VAL A 194 -14.87 -1.27 10.18
N PHE A 195 -13.74 -1.21 10.88
CA PHE A 195 -13.72 -1.34 12.34
C PHE A 195 -14.45 -0.18 13.04
N THR A 196 -14.18 1.05 12.63
CA THR A 196 -14.75 2.26 13.27
C THR A 196 -16.26 2.35 13.07
N PHE A 197 -16.75 2.03 11.86
CA PHE A 197 -18.17 2.15 11.51
C PHE A 197 -18.91 0.81 11.48
N ASN A 198 -18.35 -0.25 12.09
CA ASN A 198 -18.92 -1.59 12.11
C ASN A 198 -20.41 -1.61 12.46
N LYS A 199 -20.80 -0.92 13.54
CA LYS A 199 -22.21 -0.84 13.98
C LYS A 199 -23.13 -0.27 12.90
N ARG A 200 -22.70 0.77 12.17
CA ARG A 200 -23.49 1.41 11.11
C ARG A 200 -23.50 0.60 9.83
N PHE A 201 -22.39 -0.07 9.51
CA PHE A 201 -22.23 -0.83 8.28
C PHE A 201 -23.06 -2.12 8.27
N PHE A 202 -23.27 -2.73 9.44
CA PHE A 202 -23.99 -4.00 9.59
C PHE A 202 -25.32 -3.87 10.33
N GLN A 203 -25.81 -2.65 10.56
CA GLN A 203 -27.17 -2.43 11.05
C GLN A 203 -28.17 -2.95 10.01
N LYS A 204 -28.97 -3.95 10.39
CA LYS A 204 -30.12 -4.38 9.58
C LYS A 204 -31.08 -3.20 9.53
N LYS A 205 -31.49 -2.79 8.33
CA LYS A 205 -32.69 -1.97 8.20
C LYS A 205 -33.86 -2.85 8.64
N GLU A 206 -34.50 -2.50 9.75
CA GLU A 206 -35.82 -3.04 10.05
C GLU A 206 -36.70 -2.73 8.84
N LYS A 207 -37.26 -3.78 8.24
CA LYS A 207 -38.31 -3.60 7.26
C LYS A 207 -39.51 -3.09 8.05
N GLU A 208 -39.87 -1.84 7.89
CA GLU A 208 -41.22 -1.40 8.20
C GLU A 208 -42.15 -2.22 7.29
N GLU A 209 -42.94 -3.10 7.90
CA GLU A 209 -43.99 -3.89 7.24
C GLU A 209 -45.14 -3.02 6.74
#